data_AF-A0A920J894-F1
#
_entry.id   AF-A0A920J894-F1
#
_cell.length_a   1.000
_cell.length_b   1.000
_cell.length_c   1.000
_cell.angle_alpha   90.00
_cell.angle_beta   90.00
_cell.angle_gamma   90.00
#
_symmetry.space_group_name_H-M   'P 1'
#
loop_
_entity.id
_entity.type
_entity.pdbx_description
1 polymer ?
#
loop_
_entity_poly.entity_id
_entity_poly.type
_entity_poly.pdbx_seq_one_letter_code
_entity_poly.pdbx_strand_id
1 'polypeptide(L)'
;MQATAVLDGDEYVINGEKWWTSGAGDPRCKIMIFMGVTNPDNAKHQRHSMILFPMDADGLEVQKMMHVFGMMMLLMAMPYQINK
;
A
#
# COMPACT_ATOMS: atom_id res chain seq x y z
N MET A 1 -5.27 4.27 -11.36
CA MET A 1 -4.39 3.83 -10.26
C MET A 1 -3.47 2.77 -10.84
N GLN A 2 -2.15 2.86 -10.61
CA GLN A 2 -1.19 1.89 -11.14
C GLN A 2 -0.85 0.78 -10.15
N ALA A 3 -1.08 1.01 -8.85
CA ALA A 3 -0.83 0.01 -7.83
C ALA A 3 -1.81 -1.17 -7.96
N THR A 4 -1.29 -2.39 -7.98
CA THR A 4 -2.03 -3.63 -8.22
C THR A 4 -2.08 -4.49 -6.96
N ALA A 5 -3.05 -5.38 -6.90
CA ALA A 5 -3.04 -6.50 -5.97
C ALA A 5 -3.64 -7.72 -6.65
N VAL A 6 -2.79 -8.67 -7.02
CA VAL A 6 -3.18 -9.84 -7.82
C VAL A 6 -3.23 -11.05 -6.90
N LEU A 7 -4.28 -11.86 -6.99
CA LEU A 7 -4.34 -13.13 -6.29
C LEU A 7 -3.42 -14.13 -7.01
N ASP A 8 -2.41 -14.63 -6.31
CA ASP A 8 -1.50 -15.68 -6.76
C ASP A 8 -1.63 -16.90 -5.83
N GLY A 9 -2.29 -17.95 -6.33
CA GLY A 9 -2.71 -19.08 -5.52
C GLY A 9 -3.65 -18.66 -4.38
N ASP A 10 -3.15 -18.75 -3.15
CA ASP A 10 -3.89 -18.44 -1.92
C ASP A 10 -3.50 -17.07 -1.30
N GLU A 11 -2.58 -16.33 -1.92
CA GLU A 11 -2.04 -15.08 -1.38
C GLU A 11 -2.25 -13.88 -2.34
N TYR A 12 -2.39 -12.68 -1.79
CA TYR A 12 -2.44 -11.45 -2.60
C TYR A 12 -1.05 -10.84 -2.74
N VAL A 13 -0.57 -10.76 -3.98
CA VAL A 13 0.66 -10.04 -4.33
C VAL A 13 0.30 -8.59 -4.64
N ILE A 14 0.57 -7.71 -3.67
CA ILE A 14 0.41 -6.26 -3.82
C ILE A 14 1.62 -5.71 -4.59
N ASN A 15 1.47 -4.65 -5.39
CA ASN A 15 2.62 -3.96 -6.00
C ASN A 15 2.31 -2.48 -6.24
N GLY A 16 3.32 -1.63 -6.08
CA GLY A 16 3.32 -0.24 -6.50
C GLY A 16 3.32 0.78 -5.38
N GLU A 17 3.54 2.04 -5.76
CA GLU A 17 3.83 3.13 -4.84
C GLU A 17 2.56 3.81 -4.31
N LYS A 18 2.48 3.91 -2.98
CA LYS A 18 1.52 4.77 -2.28
C LYS A 18 2.26 5.90 -1.62
N TRP A 19 1.60 7.04 -1.55
CA TRP A 19 2.02 8.30 -0.97
C TRP A 19 0.81 8.91 -0.28
N TRP A 20 1.08 9.85 0.61
CA TRP A 20 0.13 10.54 1.48
C TRP A 20 -0.52 9.69 2.58
N THR A 21 0.11 8.58 2.98
CA THR A 21 -0.37 7.66 4.02
C THR A 21 -0.17 8.21 5.43
N SER A 22 -1.18 8.93 5.92
CA SER A 22 -1.20 9.52 7.26
C SER A 22 -1.14 8.45 8.35
N GLY A 23 -0.25 8.59 9.32
CA GLY A 23 -0.19 7.72 10.50
C GLY A 23 0.61 6.41 10.35
N ALA A 24 1.10 6.09 9.14
CA ALA A 24 1.82 4.84 8.84
C ALA A 24 3.09 4.59 9.70
N GLY A 25 3.96 5.57 9.87
CA GLY A 25 5.14 5.47 10.75
C GLY A 25 4.92 5.65 12.27
N ASP A 26 3.68 5.67 12.80
CA ASP A 26 3.46 5.60 14.25
C ASP A 26 3.67 4.15 14.68
N PRO A 27 4.49 3.84 15.72
CA PRO A 27 4.72 2.46 16.17
C PRO A 27 3.44 1.69 16.54
N ARG A 28 2.35 2.39 16.82
CA ARG A 28 1.01 1.84 17.12
C ARG A 28 0.23 1.45 15.87
N CYS A 29 0.60 1.94 14.68
CA CYS A 29 0.04 1.50 13.42
C CYS A 29 0.52 0.07 13.14
N LYS A 30 -0.35 -0.92 13.35
CA LYS A 30 -0.03 -2.35 13.12
C LYS A 30 -0.68 -2.92 11.88
N ILE A 31 -1.68 -2.25 11.34
CA ILE A 31 -2.48 -2.70 10.20
C ILE A 31 -2.59 -1.55 9.22
N MET A 32 -2.52 -1.89 7.94
CA MET A 32 -2.71 -0.97 6.83
C MET A 32 -3.86 -1.46 5.94
N ILE A 33 -4.58 -0.51 5.36
CA ILE A 33 -5.60 -0.77 4.34
C ILE A 33 -5.04 -0.28 3.00
N PHE A 34 -4.80 -1.21 2.08
CA PHE A 34 -4.35 -0.91 0.73
C PHE A 34 -5.51 -1.00 -0.26
N MET A 35 -5.64 0.01 -1.10
CA MET A 35 -6.52 -0.03 -2.27
C MET A 35 -5.68 -0.19 -3.53
N GLY A 36 -5.94 -1.25 -4.29
CA GLY A 36 -5.26 -1.56 -5.54
C GLY A 36 -6.21 -2.06 -6.61
N VAL A 37 -5.72 -2.08 -7.85
CA VAL A 37 -6.41 -2.73 -8.96
C VAL A 37 -6.21 -4.25 -8.84
N THR A 38 -7.31 -4.98 -8.72
CA THR A 38 -7.31 -6.44 -8.59
C THR A 38 -7.78 -7.14 -9.86
N ASN A 39 -8.72 -6.54 -10.59
CA ASN A 39 -9.21 -7.05 -11.85
C ASN A 39 -9.27 -5.91 -12.89
N PRO A 40 -8.27 -5.79 -13.79
CA PRO A 40 -8.23 -4.71 -14.77
C PRO A 40 -9.30 -4.83 -15.86
N ASP A 41 -9.84 -6.01 -16.09
CA ASP A 41 -10.79 -6.32 -17.17
C ASP A 41 -12.24 -5.94 -16.84
N ASN A 42 -12.55 -5.77 -15.55
CA ASN A 42 -13.88 -5.35 -15.09
C ASN A 42 -14.26 -3.94 -15.58
N ALA A 43 -15.53 -3.55 -15.38
CA ALA A 43 -15.96 -2.17 -15.59
C ALA A 43 -15.14 -1.20 -14.70
N LYS A 44 -14.87 0.03 -15.17
CA LYS A 44 -13.97 1.02 -14.52
C LYS A 44 -14.11 1.15 -13.00
N HIS A 45 -15.33 1.08 -12.48
CA HIS A 45 -15.65 1.24 -11.06
C HIS A 45 -15.67 -0.07 -10.26
N GLN A 46 -15.37 -1.21 -10.88
CA GLN A 46 -15.39 -2.56 -10.29
C GLN A 46 -14.02 -3.27 -10.39
N ARG A 47 -12.95 -2.50 -10.63
CA ARG A 47 -11.59 -3.02 -10.81
C ARG A 47 -10.76 -3.07 -9.52
N HIS A 48 -11.25 -2.48 -8.44
CA HIS A 48 -10.46 -2.22 -7.24
C HIS A 48 -11.00 -2.99 -6.05
N SER A 49 -10.11 -3.39 -5.16
CA SER A 49 -10.45 -3.99 -3.87
C SER A 49 -9.65 -3.31 -2.76
N MET A 50 -10.12 -3.46 -1.53
CA MET A 50 -9.41 -3.06 -0.32
C MET A 50 -8.83 -4.30 0.35
N ILE A 51 -7.55 -4.29 0.67
CA ILE A 51 -6.83 -5.41 1.28
C ILE A 51 -6.20 -4.92 2.59
N LEU A 52 -6.39 -5.71 3.64
CA LEU A 52 -5.77 -5.49 4.94
C LEU A 52 -4.47 -6.29 5.00
N PHE A 53 -3.41 -5.65 5.47
CA PHE A 53 -2.12 -6.32 5.69
C PHE A 53 -1.42 -5.71 6.91
N PRO A 54 -0.53 -6.45 7.59
CA PRO A 54 0.15 -5.95 8.76
C PRO A 54 1.32 -5.03 8.37
N MET A 55 1.69 -4.11 9.26
CA MET A 55 2.76 -3.12 9.04
C MET A 55 4.18 -3.70 9.12
N ASP A 56 4.31 -4.98 9.49
CA ASP A 56 5.55 -5.76 9.46
C ASP A 56 5.58 -6.78 8.31
N ALA A 57 4.66 -6.66 7.34
CA ALA A 57 4.63 -7.52 6.17
C ALA A 57 5.95 -7.42 5.38
N ASP A 58 6.44 -8.57 4.92
CA ASP A 58 7.63 -8.64 4.07
C ASP A 58 7.46 -7.80 2.80
N GLY A 59 8.52 -7.10 2.41
CA GLY A 59 8.53 -6.20 1.25
C GLY A 59 7.97 -4.79 1.51
N LEU A 60 7.48 -4.50 2.72
CA LEU A 60 7.03 -3.16 3.11
C LEU A 60 8.22 -2.26 3.46
N GLU A 61 8.50 -1.26 2.61
CA GLU A 61 9.60 -0.31 2.85
C GLU A 61 9.12 1.14 2.99
N VAL A 62 9.41 1.76 4.14
CA VAL A 62 9.11 3.18 4.41
C VAL A 62 10.20 4.07 3.80
N GLN A 63 10.00 4.59 2.59
CA GLN A 63 11.05 5.35 1.90
C GLN A 63 11.37 6.71 2.53
N LYS A 64 10.33 7.54 2.76
CA LYS A 64 10.55 8.93 3.17
C LYS A 64 9.34 9.54 3.88
N MET A 65 9.65 10.20 4.98
CA MET A 65 8.75 11.06 5.75
C MET A 65 8.62 12.44 5.10
N MET A 66 7.40 12.97 5.00
CA MET A 66 7.15 14.25 4.33
C MET A 66 6.83 15.37 5.30
N HIS A 67 7.04 16.60 4.85
CA HIS A 67 6.72 17.80 5.62
C HIS A 67 5.67 18.61 4.87
N VAL A 68 4.68 19.10 5.60
CA VAL A 68 3.65 20.00 5.09
C VAL A 68 3.74 21.29 5.89
N PHE A 69 4.14 22.39 5.26
CA PHE A 69 4.31 23.71 5.90
C PHE A 69 5.15 23.69 7.20
N GLY A 70 6.19 22.84 7.25
CA GLY A 70 7.06 22.69 8.43
C GLY A 70 6.52 21.72 9.49
N MET A 71 5.27 21.28 9.39
CA MET A 71 4.73 20.18 10.20
C MET A 71 5.20 18.85 9.61
N MET A 72 5.85 18.02 10.42
CA MET A 72 6.19 16.64 10.05
C MET A 72 4.88 15.87 9.86
N MET A 73 4.55 15.54 8.62
CA MET A 73 3.45 14.66 8.28
C MET A 73 4.05 13.32 7.90
N LEU A 74 3.94 12.40 8.84
CA LEU A 74 4.46 11.06 8.73
C LEU A 74 3.80 10.37 7.53
N LEU A 75 4.62 10.13 6.51
CA LEU A 75 4.20 9.72 5.20
C LEU A 75 5.13 8.65 4.67
N MET A 76 4.63 7.86 3.73
CA MET A 76 5.35 6.73 3.20
C MET A 76 5.21 6.72 1.69
N ALA A 77 6.33 6.67 0.98
CA ALA A 77 6.42 6.16 -0.39
C ALA A 77 6.73 4.66 -0.28
N MET A 78 5.95 3.79 -0.93
CA MET A 78 6.08 2.32 -0.83
C MET A 78 6.36 1.66 -2.18
N PRO A 79 7.59 1.63 -2.71
CA PRO A 79 7.91 0.65 -3.74
C PRO A 79 7.86 -0.74 -3.08
N TYR A 80 6.98 -1.61 -3.55
CA TYR A 80 6.79 -2.95 -3.01
C TYR A 80 7.11 -4.01 -4.06
N GLN A 81 7.86 -5.03 -3.67
CA GLN A 81 8.15 -6.26 -4.40
C GLN A 81 8.14 -7.39 -3.35
N ILE A 82 7.09 -8.21 -3.30
CA ILE A 82 7.23 -9.56 -2.72
C ILE A 82 7.72 -10.45 -3.85
N ASN A 83 8.99 -10.86 -3.76
CA ASN A 83 9.48 -12.02 -4.48
C ASN A 83 9.21 -13.25 -3.61
N LYS A 84 8.22 -14.05 -4.00
CA LYS A 84 8.34 -15.51 -3.98
C LYS A 84 7.80 -16.05 -5.29
#